data_AF-A0A661VUP8-F1
#
_entry.id   AF-A0A661VUP8-F1
#
_cell.length_a   1.000
_cell.length_b   1.000
_cell.length_c   1.000
_cell.angle_alpha   90.00
_cell.angle_beta   90.00
_cell.angle_gamma   90.00
#
_symmetry.space_group_name_H-M   'P 1'
#
loop_
_entity.id
_entity.type
_entity.pdbx_description
1 polymer ?
#
loop_
_entity_poly.entity_id
_entity_poly.type
_entity_poly.pdbx_seq_one_letter_code
_entity_poly.pdbx_strand_id
1 'polypeptide(L)'
;MSRIGVFVCHCGINIAGTVDVERVAEEIGQHPEVVHATTYRYMCSEPGQQLIRDAIAEHDLDGVVVAACSPLMHETTFRRASSAAGLNPYRCEMANIREQCSWVHEHEPARATEKAIEIVRTVVERVRGDEELEPFRLPLTKRALVIGGGIAGMEAALDIANAGYPVVLVEREDHLGGKMARLSGTYLNFTAAPDLLRRKIEQVLNHPNIQVLTGAQIVGVEGYVGNFEVAVSGFKVSGSRMTKSETSDLKSETFEVGAIVVATGWDPYPLERLPEYGGGEIPDVVDGLTFEGMLRDEGGIRRPSDGQVPREVVFVQCAGSRDPERGVPYCSKVCCMYVAKQAMMFRERVPEGQAYVFYIDIRSAGKGYDEYVQQAMEEHDILYLRGKVSKIFTRDGKVVVWGADTLSGRPVEVAADLVVLATPMAPSRRAFELAKMLRIGIDQNGFFSEAHPKLRPVESLTAGIFLAGAAQGPKDIPETVSQASGAAAKVLKLFSQDEMVQEPTVAYVIRELCSACGACVEACPYDARSIHPVWHIATVNAALCQNCGACVVACPNKASRIHNWTPEQILAMADVVSW
;
A
#
# COMPACT_ATOMS: atom_id res chain seq x y z
N MET A 1 -8.72 -46.57 -5.81
CA MET A 1 -7.50 -46.15 -6.52
C MET A 1 -7.86 -44.89 -7.26
N SER A 2 -7.02 -43.87 -7.16
CA SER A 2 -7.25 -42.60 -7.86
C SER A 2 -7.18 -42.80 -9.37
N ARG A 3 -7.89 -41.96 -10.13
CA ARG A 3 -7.96 -41.94 -11.59
C ARG A 3 -7.46 -40.58 -12.09
N ILE A 4 -6.15 -40.47 -12.24
CA ILE A 4 -5.49 -39.20 -12.52
C ILE A 4 -5.26 -39.03 -14.03
N GLY A 5 -5.58 -37.85 -14.57
CA GLY A 5 -5.22 -37.43 -15.91
C GLY A 5 -4.03 -36.48 -15.90
N VAL A 6 -3.03 -36.74 -16.73
CA VAL A 6 -1.82 -35.92 -16.84
C VAL A 6 -1.73 -35.28 -18.22
N PHE A 7 -1.58 -33.96 -18.26
CA PHE A 7 -1.54 -33.19 -19.50
C PHE A 7 -0.24 -32.40 -19.62
N VAL A 8 0.61 -32.75 -20.58
CA VAL A 8 1.93 -32.15 -20.77
C VAL A 8 1.89 -31.08 -21.85
N CYS A 9 2.17 -29.84 -21.48
CA CYS A 9 2.14 -28.70 -22.39
C CYS A 9 3.46 -28.53 -23.14
N HIS A 10 3.40 -28.27 -24.44
CA HIS A 10 4.61 -27.92 -25.21
C HIS A 10 5.00 -26.44 -25.04
N CYS A 11 4.00 -25.59 -24.79
CA CYS A 11 4.13 -24.12 -24.73
C CYS A 11 4.82 -23.55 -25.99
N GLY A 12 4.45 -24.07 -27.17
CA GLY A 12 5.18 -23.83 -28.41
C GLY A 12 6.53 -24.54 -28.36
N ILE A 13 7.63 -23.76 -28.34
CA ILE A 13 8.99 -24.28 -28.15
C ILE A 13 9.53 -24.00 -26.74
N ASN A 14 8.77 -23.31 -25.88
CA ASN A 14 9.29 -22.90 -24.57
C ASN A 14 9.53 -24.09 -23.63
N ILE A 15 8.71 -25.14 -23.73
CA ILE A 15 8.93 -26.40 -22.99
C ILE A 15 9.50 -27.44 -23.94
N ALA A 16 8.80 -27.70 -25.06
CA ALA A 16 9.17 -28.76 -26.01
C ALA A 16 10.50 -28.52 -26.77
N GLY A 17 11.08 -27.31 -26.69
CA GLY A 17 12.42 -27.05 -27.22
C GLY A 17 13.54 -27.63 -26.36
N THR A 18 13.27 -27.90 -25.08
CA THR A 18 14.26 -28.40 -24.11
C THR A 18 13.86 -29.74 -23.49
N VAL A 19 12.57 -29.93 -23.21
CA VAL A 19 12.02 -31.13 -22.56
C VAL A 19 11.33 -32.00 -23.61
N ASP A 20 11.66 -33.29 -23.64
CA ASP A 20 10.93 -34.28 -24.43
C ASP A 20 9.57 -34.57 -23.79
N VAL A 21 8.58 -33.77 -24.17
CA VAL A 21 7.22 -33.81 -23.64
C VAL A 21 6.48 -35.11 -23.93
N GLU A 22 6.82 -35.79 -25.04
CA GLU A 22 6.23 -37.09 -25.38
C GLU A 22 6.75 -38.16 -24.44
N ARG A 23 8.06 -38.19 -24.21
CA ARG A 23 8.67 -39.08 -23.22
C ARG A 23 8.13 -38.85 -21.81
N VAL A 24 7.93 -37.59 -21.41
CA VAL A 24 7.30 -37.26 -20.11
C VAL A 24 5.90 -37.87 -20.01
N ALA A 25 5.06 -37.72 -21.04
CA ALA A 25 3.71 -38.29 -21.03
C ALA A 25 3.73 -39.82 -21.02
N GLU A 26 4.62 -40.45 -21.79
CA GLU A 26 4.78 -41.90 -21.84
C GLU A 26 5.21 -42.48 -20.48
N GLU A 27 6.26 -41.93 -19.86
CA GLU A 27 6.78 -42.45 -18.58
C GLU A 27 5.80 -42.23 -17.42
N ILE A 28 5.09 -41.11 -17.41
CA ILE A 28 4.09 -40.84 -16.38
C ILE A 28 2.82 -41.67 -16.60
N GLY A 29 2.47 -41.99 -17.84
CA GLY A 29 1.37 -42.90 -18.16
C GLY A 29 1.55 -44.33 -17.62
N GLN A 30 2.78 -44.72 -17.24
CA GLN A 30 3.05 -46.02 -16.59
C GLN A 30 2.77 -46.01 -15.08
N HIS A 31 2.45 -44.84 -14.50
CA HIS A 31 2.12 -44.73 -13.09
C HIS A 31 0.79 -45.43 -12.77
N PRO A 32 0.68 -46.26 -11.70
CA PRO A 32 -0.51 -47.09 -11.45
C PRO A 32 -1.84 -46.34 -11.33
N GLU A 33 -1.80 -45.07 -10.90
CA GLU A 33 -2.98 -44.24 -10.71
C GLU A 33 -3.21 -43.22 -11.84
N VAL A 34 -2.34 -43.20 -12.85
CA VAL A 34 -2.52 -42.36 -14.05
C VAL A 34 -3.24 -43.19 -15.11
N VAL A 35 -4.48 -42.80 -15.42
CA VAL A 35 -5.34 -43.53 -16.37
C VAL A 35 -5.39 -42.86 -17.75
N HIS A 36 -4.91 -41.62 -17.85
CA HIS A 36 -4.78 -40.87 -19.09
C HIS A 36 -3.55 -39.97 -19.01
N ALA A 37 -2.69 -40.02 -20.04
CA ALA A 37 -1.57 -39.10 -20.19
C ALA A 37 -1.47 -38.66 -21.66
N THR A 38 -1.39 -37.36 -21.90
CA THR A 38 -1.33 -36.81 -23.27
C THR A 38 -0.52 -35.52 -23.32
N THR A 39 -0.16 -35.11 -24.53
CA THR A 39 0.53 -33.85 -24.78
C THR A 39 -0.33 -32.92 -25.66
N TYR A 40 -0.14 -31.61 -25.49
CA TYR A 40 -0.74 -30.64 -26.41
C TYR A 40 0.06 -29.35 -26.49
N ARG A 41 -0.03 -28.67 -27.62
CA ARG A 41 0.83 -27.50 -27.92
C ARG A 41 0.63 -26.36 -26.92
N TYR A 42 -0.62 -26.06 -26.57
CA TYR A 42 -0.99 -24.97 -25.66
C TYR A 42 -2.14 -25.40 -24.75
N MET A 43 -1.84 -26.03 -23.60
CA MET A 43 -2.86 -26.49 -22.66
C MET A 43 -3.79 -25.37 -22.16
N CYS A 44 -3.30 -24.14 -22.02
CA CYS A 44 -4.10 -23.00 -21.57
C CYS A 44 -5.07 -22.46 -22.65
N SER A 45 -4.91 -22.86 -23.91
CA SER A 45 -5.82 -22.47 -25.00
C SER A 45 -7.16 -23.19 -24.87
N GLU A 46 -8.21 -22.67 -25.51
CA GLU A 46 -9.54 -23.28 -25.46
C GLU A 46 -9.55 -24.76 -25.90
N PRO A 47 -8.87 -25.17 -26.99
CA PRO A 47 -8.76 -26.59 -27.31
C PRO A 47 -8.03 -27.42 -26.24
N GLY A 48 -6.99 -26.86 -25.61
CA GLY A 48 -6.27 -27.53 -24.53
C GLY A 48 -7.13 -27.72 -23.27
N GLN A 49 -7.94 -26.72 -22.93
CA GLN A 49 -8.91 -26.82 -21.84
C GLN A 49 -10.03 -27.81 -22.17
N GLN A 50 -10.47 -27.88 -23.43
CA GLN A 50 -11.46 -28.86 -23.87
C GLN A 50 -10.93 -30.29 -23.74
N LEU A 51 -9.67 -30.56 -24.08
CA LEU A 51 -9.04 -31.87 -23.87
C LEU A 51 -9.10 -32.33 -22.41
N ILE A 52 -8.89 -31.40 -21.46
CA ILE A 52 -9.01 -31.72 -20.03
C ILE A 52 -10.46 -32.10 -19.71
N ARG A 53 -11.44 -31.31 -20.17
CA ARG A 53 -12.86 -31.56 -19.91
C ARG A 53 -13.34 -32.89 -20.49
N ASP A 54 -12.95 -33.18 -21.73
CA ASP A 54 -13.30 -34.41 -22.42
C ASP A 54 -12.70 -35.62 -21.69
N ALA A 55 -11.41 -35.56 -21.35
CA ALA A 55 -10.74 -36.62 -20.63
C ALA A 55 -11.33 -36.86 -19.23
N ILE A 56 -11.75 -35.81 -18.50
CA ILE A 56 -12.46 -35.95 -17.21
C ILE A 56 -13.72 -36.81 -17.38
N ALA A 57 -14.52 -36.54 -18.41
CA ALA A 57 -15.76 -37.27 -18.68
C ALA A 57 -15.52 -38.68 -19.25
N GLU A 58 -14.59 -38.82 -20.21
CA GLU A 58 -14.32 -40.08 -20.91
C GLU A 58 -13.62 -41.11 -20.04
N HIS A 59 -12.72 -40.65 -19.18
CA HIS A 59 -11.91 -41.52 -18.33
C HIS A 59 -12.35 -41.52 -16.87
N ASP A 60 -13.45 -40.86 -16.50
CA ASP A 60 -13.95 -40.77 -15.12
C ASP A 60 -12.82 -40.33 -14.18
N LEU A 61 -12.18 -39.22 -14.52
CA LEU A 61 -11.02 -38.73 -13.77
C LEU A 61 -11.46 -38.14 -12.44
N ASP A 62 -10.76 -38.51 -11.38
CA ASP A 62 -10.93 -37.91 -10.05
C ASP A 62 -9.77 -36.98 -9.68
N GLY A 63 -8.76 -36.82 -10.55
CA GLY A 63 -7.64 -35.91 -10.34
C GLY A 63 -7.01 -35.46 -11.65
N VAL A 64 -6.49 -34.25 -11.69
CA VAL A 64 -5.86 -33.67 -12.89
C VAL A 64 -4.50 -33.05 -12.54
N VAL A 65 -3.48 -33.39 -13.31
CA VAL A 65 -2.17 -32.74 -13.26
C VAL A 65 -1.89 -32.09 -14.61
N VAL A 66 -1.62 -30.79 -14.61
CA VAL A 66 -1.18 -30.07 -15.81
C VAL A 66 0.30 -29.73 -15.70
N ALA A 67 1.14 -30.39 -16.49
CA ALA A 67 2.57 -30.13 -16.56
C ALA A 67 2.87 -29.01 -17.55
N ALA A 68 3.07 -27.79 -17.06
CA ALA A 68 3.18 -26.59 -17.88
C ALA A 68 4.01 -25.48 -17.20
N CYS A 69 3.46 -24.28 -17.12
CA CYS A 69 4.06 -23.10 -16.50
C CYS A 69 3.78 -23.00 -15.00
N SER A 70 4.20 -21.91 -14.38
CA SER A 70 3.94 -21.61 -12.97
C SER A 70 2.44 -21.61 -12.61
N PRO A 71 2.06 -22.19 -11.44
CA PRO A 71 0.71 -22.08 -10.90
C PRO A 71 0.27 -20.64 -10.66
N LEU A 72 1.21 -19.72 -10.37
CA LEU A 72 0.94 -18.29 -10.23
C LEU A 72 0.35 -17.65 -11.51
N MET A 73 0.45 -18.32 -12.65
CA MET A 73 -0.04 -17.83 -13.94
C MET A 73 -1.39 -18.46 -14.33
N HIS A 74 -1.52 -19.79 -14.29
CA HIS A 74 -2.65 -20.50 -14.89
C HIS A 74 -3.34 -21.53 -13.98
N GLU A 75 -3.02 -21.61 -12.68
CA GLU A 75 -3.70 -22.54 -11.78
C GLU A 75 -5.22 -22.29 -11.77
N THR A 76 -5.63 -21.03 -11.61
CA THR A 76 -7.04 -20.64 -11.67
C THR A 76 -7.70 -20.98 -13.02
N THR A 77 -6.95 -20.97 -14.12
CA THR A 77 -7.45 -21.37 -15.46
C THR A 77 -7.76 -22.86 -15.50
N PHE A 78 -6.84 -23.71 -15.06
CA PHE A 78 -7.02 -25.16 -15.10
C PHE A 78 -7.99 -25.67 -14.04
N ARG A 79 -8.03 -25.05 -12.86
CA ARG A 79 -9.07 -25.29 -11.86
C ARG A 79 -10.47 -24.99 -12.41
N ARG A 80 -10.64 -23.89 -13.13
CA ARG A 80 -11.92 -23.56 -13.80
C ARG A 80 -12.27 -24.55 -14.91
N ALA A 81 -11.31 -24.92 -15.75
CA ALA A 81 -11.52 -25.89 -16.81
C ALA A 81 -11.97 -27.26 -16.25
N SER A 82 -11.29 -27.73 -15.20
CA SER A 82 -11.62 -28.99 -14.54
C SER A 82 -12.98 -28.93 -13.84
N SER A 83 -13.26 -27.83 -13.13
CA SER A 83 -14.54 -27.60 -12.47
C SER A 83 -15.72 -27.52 -13.44
N ALA A 84 -15.52 -27.00 -14.66
CA ALA A 84 -16.55 -26.99 -15.69
C ALA A 84 -16.94 -28.39 -16.18
N ALA A 85 -16.09 -29.40 -15.98
CA ALA A 85 -16.38 -30.81 -16.25
C ALA A 85 -16.81 -31.60 -15.00
N GLY A 86 -17.05 -30.92 -13.87
CA GLY A 86 -17.53 -31.54 -12.63
C GLY A 86 -16.45 -32.01 -11.66
N LEU A 87 -15.15 -31.88 -12.01
CA LEU A 87 -14.07 -32.21 -11.09
C LEU A 87 -13.88 -31.12 -10.03
N ASN A 88 -13.70 -31.50 -8.76
CA ASN A 88 -13.39 -30.53 -7.71
C ASN A 88 -12.09 -29.76 -8.06
N PRO A 89 -12.09 -28.41 -8.02
CA PRO A 89 -10.93 -27.62 -8.44
C PRO A 89 -9.67 -27.85 -7.58
N TYR A 90 -9.81 -28.36 -6.35
CA TYR A 90 -8.69 -28.67 -5.46
C TYR A 90 -8.14 -30.09 -5.64
N ARG A 91 -8.67 -30.83 -6.62
CA ARG A 91 -8.10 -32.07 -7.18
C ARG A 91 -7.38 -31.81 -8.52
N CYS A 92 -7.15 -30.54 -8.85
CA CYS A 92 -6.41 -30.10 -10.03
C CYS A 92 -5.15 -29.33 -9.59
N GLU A 93 -3.98 -29.89 -9.92
CA GLU A 93 -2.67 -29.33 -9.58
C GLU A 93 -1.82 -29.08 -10.82
N MET A 94 -0.82 -28.22 -10.67
CA MET A 94 0.11 -27.88 -11.74
C MET A 94 1.53 -28.34 -11.41
N ALA A 95 2.17 -28.99 -12.39
CA ALA A 95 3.59 -29.29 -12.37
C ALA A 95 4.34 -28.23 -13.20
N ASN A 96 5.17 -27.41 -12.54
CA ASN A 96 5.92 -26.36 -13.22
C ASN A 96 7.17 -26.93 -13.90
N ILE A 97 7.05 -27.23 -15.20
CA ILE A 97 8.14 -27.71 -16.05
C ILE A 97 8.64 -26.63 -17.03
N ARG A 98 8.16 -25.38 -16.89
CA ARG A 98 8.64 -24.22 -17.66
C ARG A 98 9.66 -23.40 -16.89
N GLU A 99 9.20 -22.55 -15.99
CA GLU A 99 10.07 -21.65 -15.21
C GLU A 99 11.05 -22.42 -14.31
N GLN A 100 10.67 -23.60 -13.83
CA GLN A 100 11.50 -24.42 -12.93
C GLN A 100 12.25 -25.57 -13.64
N CYS A 101 12.04 -25.75 -14.96
CA CYS A 101 12.72 -26.79 -15.73
C CYS A 101 13.22 -26.29 -17.10
N SER A 102 12.40 -26.31 -18.16
CA SER A 102 12.87 -26.07 -19.53
C SER A 102 13.63 -24.75 -19.75
N TRP A 103 13.19 -23.63 -19.15
CA TRP A 103 13.87 -22.34 -19.32
C TRP A 103 15.23 -22.23 -18.63
N VAL A 104 15.48 -23.07 -17.62
CA VAL A 104 16.71 -22.99 -16.81
C VAL A 104 17.69 -24.12 -17.12
N HIS A 105 17.30 -25.08 -17.98
CA HIS A 105 18.12 -26.25 -18.37
C HIS A 105 18.24 -26.41 -19.91
N GLU A 106 18.16 -25.32 -20.67
CA GLU A 106 18.22 -25.33 -22.15
C GLU A 106 19.47 -26.05 -22.71
N HIS A 107 20.57 -26.06 -21.95
CA HIS A 107 21.82 -26.70 -22.32
C HIS A 107 21.93 -28.17 -21.90
N GLU A 108 20.97 -28.70 -21.14
CA GLU A 108 20.97 -30.09 -20.67
C GLU A 108 19.61 -30.79 -20.94
N PRO A 109 19.14 -30.93 -22.20
CA PRO A 109 17.79 -31.42 -22.54
C PRO A 109 17.45 -32.80 -21.95
N ALA A 110 18.41 -33.72 -21.93
CA ALA A 110 18.21 -35.06 -21.36
C ALA A 110 17.90 -34.99 -19.86
N ARG A 111 18.68 -34.20 -19.10
CA ARG A 111 18.47 -33.98 -17.66
C ARG A 111 17.23 -33.14 -17.38
N ALA A 112 16.91 -32.18 -18.25
CA ALA A 112 15.67 -31.42 -18.16
C ALA A 112 14.44 -32.32 -18.30
N THR A 113 14.52 -33.32 -19.18
CA THR A 113 13.45 -34.31 -19.37
C THR A 113 13.30 -35.20 -18.14
N GLU A 114 14.40 -35.74 -17.61
CA GLU A 114 14.41 -36.52 -16.35
C GLU A 114 13.81 -35.72 -15.19
N LYS A 115 14.26 -34.46 -15.02
CA LYS A 115 13.72 -33.55 -14.01
C LYS A 115 12.22 -33.29 -14.21
N ALA A 116 11.76 -33.12 -15.44
CA ALA A 116 10.35 -32.90 -15.74
C ALA A 116 9.50 -34.13 -15.34
N ILE A 117 9.98 -35.35 -15.60
CA ILE A 117 9.33 -36.59 -15.16
C ILE A 117 9.24 -36.62 -13.63
N GLU A 118 10.33 -36.31 -12.91
CA GLU A 118 10.32 -36.26 -11.44
C GLU A 118 9.32 -35.25 -10.90
N ILE A 119 9.32 -34.01 -11.41
CA ILE A 119 8.37 -32.97 -10.99
C ILE A 119 6.92 -33.44 -11.19
N VAL A 120 6.61 -34.00 -12.36
CA VAL A 120 5.24 -34.46 -12.66
C VAL A 120 4.85 -35.62 -11.76
N ARG A 121 5.75 -36.59 -11.53
CA ARG A 121 5.51 -37.72 -10.63
C ARG A 121 5.29 -37.27 -9.19
N THR A 122 6.06 -36.29 -8.71
CA THR A 122 5.87 -35.67 -7.39
C THR A 122 4.47 -35.04 -7.26
N VAL A 123 4.00 -34.33 -8.29
CA VAL A 123 2.67 -33.69 -8.26
C VAL A 123 1.55 -34.73 -8.38
N VAL A 124 1.75 -35.84 -9.11
CA VAL A 124 0.82 -36.97 -9.14
C VAL A 124 0.63 -37.57 -7.73
N GLU A 125 1.70 -37.79 -6.97
CA GLU A 125 1.60 -38.27 -5.58
C GLU A 125 0.89 -37.26 -4.65
N ARG A 126 1.01 -35.96 -4.93
CA ARG A 126 0.27 -34.93 -4.20
C ARG A 126 -1.23 -35.02 -4.47
N VAL A 127 -1.63 -34.99 -5.74
CA VAL A 127 -3.04 -35.04 -6.19
C VAL A 127 -3.73 -36.31 -5.72
N ARG A 128 -3.01 -37.43 -5.68
CA ARG A 128 -3.50 -38.69 -5.13
C ARG A 128 -4.06 -38.55 -3.72
N GLY A 129 -3.41 -37.75 -2.88
CA GLY A 129 -3.83 -37.51 -1.49
C GLY A 129 -4.70 -36.28 -1.30
N ASP A 130 -5.00 -35.52 -2.36
CA ASP A 130 -5.85 -34.33 -2.26
C ASP A 130 -7.30 -34.72 -1.98
N GLU A 131 -7.93 -34.01 -1.06
CA GLU A 131 -9.34 -34.12 -0.77
C GLU A 131 -10.14 -33.11 -1.61
N GLU A 132 -11.41 -33.40 -1.83
CA GLU A 132 -12.33 -32.41 -2.38
C GLU A 132 -12.57 -31.31 -1.35
N LEU A 133 -12.32 -30.07 -1.74
CA LEU A 133 -12.52 -28.91 -0.87
C LEU A 133 -13.56 -27.98 -1.46
N GLU A 134 -14.35 -27.36 -0.59
CA GLU A 134 -15.27 -26.31 -0.96
C GLU A 134 -14.73 -24.97 -0.45
N PRO A 135 -14.58 -23.95 -1.32
CA PRO A 135 -14.27 -22.61 -0.85
C PRO A 135 -15.39 -22.16 0.09
N PHE A 136 -15.03 -21.74 1.30
CA PHE A 136 -16.00 -21.13 2.18
C PHE A 136 -16.15 -19.65 1.86
N ARG A 137 -17.38 -19.18 1.99
CA ARG A 137 -17.78 -17.81 1.66
C ARG A 137 -17.97 -17.05 2.96
N LEU A 138 -17.32 -15.90 3.04
CA LEU A 138 -17.40 -15.03 4.19
C LEU A 138 -18.28 -13.82 3.84
N PRO A 139 -19.14 -13.38 4.77
CA PRO A 139 -19.90 -12.16 4.57
C PRO A 139 -18.92 -11.00 4.34
N LEU A 140 -19.33 -10.03 3.52
CA LEU A 140 -18.54 -8.85 3.21
C LEU A 140 -19.31 -7.61 3.66
N THR A 141 -18.80 -6.94 4.68
CA THR A 141 -19.35 -5.67 5.15
C THR A 141 -19.04 -4.57 4.13
N LYS A 142 -20.04 -4.18 3.34
CA LYS A 142 -19.91 -3.15 2.28
C LYS A 142 -19.95 -1.72 2.84
N ARG A 143 -19.07 -1.43 3.82
CA ARG A 143 -18.84 -0.12 4.44
C ARG A 143 -17.35 0.11 4.57
N ALA A 144 -16.88 1.32 4.27
CA ALA A 144 -15.47 1.68 4.43
C ALA A 144 -15.25 2.60 5.64
N LEU A 145 -14.06 2.55 6.21
CA LEU A 145 -13.56 3.54 7.17
C LEU A 145 -12.37 4.28 6.57
N VAL A 146 -12.38 5.61 6.64
CA VAL A 146 -11.28 6.45 6.16
C VAL A 146 -10.66 7.17 7.35
N ILE A 147 -9.35 7.05 7.52
CA ILE A 147 -8.59 7.64 8.64
C ILE A 147 -7.83 8.87 8.12
N GLY A 148 -8.29 10.06 8.51
CA GLY A 148 -7.72 11.36 8.15
C GLY A 148 -8.63 12.14 7.19
N GLY A 149 -9.11 13.29 7.64
CA GLY A 149 -9.97 14.24 6.93
C GLY A 149 -9.20 15.28 6.09
N GLY A 150 -7.98 14.96 5.66
CA GLY A 150 -7.26 15.75 4.65
C GLY A 150 -7.83 15.55 3.25
N ILE A 151 -7.24 16.24 2.25
CA ILE A 151 -7.67 16.13 0.84
C ILE A 151 -7.71 14.67 0.34
N ALA A 152 -6.74 13.85 0.75
CA ALA A 152 -6.68 12.43 0.42
C ALA A 152 -7.89 11.64 0.93
N GLY A 153 -8.20 11.77 2.23
CA GLY A 153 -9.29 11.01 2.83
C GLY A 153 -10.65 11.52 2.41
N MET A 154 -10.82 12.83 2.24
CA MET A 154 -12.05 13.40 1.69
C MET A 154 -12.33 12.92 0.26
N GLU A 155 -11.30 12.85 -0.60
CA GLU A 155 -11.45 12.28 -1.95
C GLU A 155 -11.85 10.81 -1.91
N ALA A 156 -11.11 9.99 -1.16
CA ALA A 156 -11.42 8.57 -1.05
C ALA A 156 -12.83 8.32 -0.48
N ALA A 157 -13.23 9.10 0.53
CA ALA A 157 -14.56 9.01 1.12
C ALA A 157 -15.66 9.38 0.10
N LEU A 158 -15.48 10.47 -0.65
CA LEU A 158 -16.43 10.88 -1.68
C LEU A 158 -16.55 9.83 -2.79
N ASP A 159 -15.45 9.32 -3.33
CA ASP A 159 -15.49 8.34 -4.42
C ASP A 159 -16.17 7.03 -3.99
N ILE A 160 -15.90 6.55 -2.77
CA ILE A 160 -16.56 5.35 -2.23
C ILE A 160 -18.06 5.63 -1.99
N ALA A 161 -18.39 6.79 -1.44
CA ALA A 161 -19.75 7.15 -1.08
C ALA A 161 -20.65 7.46 -2.28
N ASN A 162 -20.09 8.09 -3.33
CA ASN A 162 -20.74 8.35 -4.61
C ASN A 162 -21.06 7.05 -5.36
N ALA A 163 -20.26 5.99 -5.16
CA ALA A 163 -20.56 4.65 -5.66
C ALA A 163 -21.67 3.93 -4.86
N GLY A 164 -22.22 4.57 -3.82
CA GLY A 164 -23.36 4.07 -3.05
C GLY A 164 -22.99 3.34 -1.75
N TYR A 165 -21.71 3.30 -1.35
CA TYR A 165 -21.27 2.59 -0.16
C TYR A 165 -21.14 3.52 1.05
N PRO A 166 -21.62 3.13 2.25
CA PRO A 166 -21.41 3.93 3.46
C PRO A 166 -19.93 4.08 3.82
N VAL A 167 -19.57 5.26 4.31
CA VAL A 167 -18.21 5.61 4.74
C VAL A 167 -18.24 6.26 6.12
N VAL A 168 -17.34 5.84 7.00
CA VAL A 168 -17.03 6.55 8.24
C VAL A 168 -15.70 7.28 8.07
N LEU A 169 -15.72 8.61 8.06
CA LEU A 169 -14.52 9.44 7.96
C LEU A 169 -14.11 9.92 9.35
N VAL A 170 -12.96 9.44 9.83
CA VAL A 170 -12.43 9.77 11.15
C VAL A 170 -11.33 10.82 11.02
N GLU A 171 -11.51 11.98 11.62
CA GLU A 171 -10.53 13.07 11.70
C GLU A 171 -10.22 13.39 13.16
N ARG A 172 -8.92 13.52 13.44
CA ARG A 172 -8.39 13.78 14.77
C ARG A 172 -8.63 15.22 15.20
N GLU A 173 -8.42 16.16 14.30
CA GLU A 173 -8.69 17.57 14.57
C GLU A 173 -10.20 17.83 14.62
N ASP A 174 -10.60 18.99 15.14
CA ASP A 174 -12.01 19.42 15.20
C ASP A 174 -12.56 19.90 13.84
N HIS A 175 -11.74 19.87 12.78
CA HIS A 175 -12.07 20.33 11.44
C HIS A 175 -11.43 19.46 10.35
N LEU A 176 -12.08 19.42 9.18
CA LEU A 176 -11.55 18.78 7.98
C LEU A 176 -10.59 19.72 7.22
N GLY A 177 -9.85 19.16 6.26
CA GLY A 177 -9.04 19.89 5.28
C GLY A 177 -7.53 19.68 5.42
N GLY A 178 -7.09 19.21 6.57
CA GLY A 178 -5.69 18.86 6.83
C GLY A 178 -4.74 20.02 6.50
N LYS A 179 -3.57 19.69 5.91
CA LYS A 179 -2.50 20.67 5.69
C LYS A 179 -2.79 21.59 4.50
N MET A 180 -3.68 21.17 3.58
CA MET A 180 -4.15 22.02 2.48
C MET A 180 -4.91 23.26 3.00
N ALA A 181 -5.61 23.14 4.14
CA ALA A 181 -6.33 24.26 4.76
C ALA A 181 -5.41 25.39 5.25
N ARG A 182 -4.10 25.13 5.38
CA ARG A 182 -3.10 26.12 5.80
C ARG A 182 -2.51 26.91 4.62
N LEU A 183 -2.70 26.46 3.38
CA LEU A 183 -2.11 27.08 2.20
C LEU A 183 -2.81 28.40 1.85
N SER A 184 -2.03 29.39 1.44
CA SER A 184 -2.51 30.65 0.83
C SER A 184 -3.05 30.46 -0.59
N GLY A 185 -2.60 29.39 -1.26
CA GLY A 185 -2.86 29.11 -2.66
C GLY A 185 -2.12 27.85 -3.10
N THR A 186 -2.48 27.33 -4.26
CA THR A 186 -1.82 26.17 -4.91
C THR A 186 -0.90 26.66 -6.02
N TYR A 187 0.20 25.97 -6.28
CA TYR A 187 1.02 26.29 -7.46
C TYR A 187 0.26 25.92 -8.76
N LEU A 188 0.68 26.49 -9.89
CA LEU A 188 -0.07 26.59 -11.17
C LEU A 188 -1.35 27.43 -11.14
N ASN A 189 -2.02 27.58 -9.99
CA ASN A 189 -3.17 28.46 -9.84
C ASN A 189 -3.29 28.97 -8.40
N PHE A 190 -2.81 30.19 -8.17
CA PHE A 190 -2.71 30.81 -6.85
C PHE A 190 -4.04 30.97 -6.13
N THR A 191 -5.15 31.16 -6.85
CA THR A 191 -6.45 31.52 -6.25
C THR A 191 -7.36 30.31 -5.97
N ALA A 192 -7.05 29.14 -6.52
CA ALA A 192 -7.97 28.01 -6.50
C ALA A 192 -8.09 27.29 -5.13
N ALA A 193 -7.07 27.35 -4.28
CA ALA A 193 -6.96 26.42 -3.15
C ALA A 193 -8.09 26.53 -2.11
N PRO A 194 -8.44 27.72 -1.57
CA PRO A 194 -9.45 27.83 -0.51
C PRO A 194 -10.85 27.41 -0.98
N ASP A 195 -11.23 27.84 -2.19
CA ASP A 195 -12.56 27.56 -2.76
C ASP A 195 -12.74 26.10 -3.14
N LEU A 196 -11.69 25.45 -3.65
CA LEU A 196 -11.71 24.02 -3.97
C LEU A 196 -11.86 23.18 -2.70
N LEU A 197 -11.07 23.50 -1.67
CA LEU A 197 -11.11 22.78 -0.41
C LEU A 197 -12.45 22.94 0.29
N ARG A 198 -12.97 24.17 0.37
CA ARG A 198 -14.27 24.47 0.98
C ARG A 198 -15.39 23.69 0.30
N ARG A 199 -15.44 23.71 -1.04
CA ARG A 199 -16.45 22.93 -1.81
C ARG A 199 -16.38 21.44 -1.50
N LYS A 200 -15.17 20.88 -1.41
CA LYS A 200 -14.99 19.46 -1.09
C LYS A 200 -15.39 19.11 0.35
N ILE A 201 -15.08 19.98 1.31
CA ILE A 201 -15.55 19.85 2.70
C ILE A 201 -17.09 19.88 2.76
N GLU A 202 -17.72 20.83 2.07
CA GLU A 202 -19.18 20.94 2.00
C GLU A 202 -19.81 19.70 1.35
N GLN A 203 -19.20 19.14 0.30
CA GLN A 203 -19.63 17.87 -0.30
C GLN A 203 -19.57 16.72 0.72
N VAL A 204 -18.46 16.57 1.43
CA VAL A 204 -18.27 15.50 2.42
C VAL A 204 -19.29 15.61 3.56
N LEU A 205 -19.46 16.81 4.14
CA LEU A 205 -20.35 17.04 5.27
C LEU A 205 -21.84 16.84 4.92
N ASN A 206 -22.24 17.09 3.68
CA ASN A 206 -23.62 16.96 3.22
C ASN A 206 -23.91 15.61 2.52
N HIS A 207 -22.90 14.74 2.36
CA HIS A 207 -23.09 13.48 1.65
C HIS A 207 -23.87 12.47 2.51
N PRO A 208 -25.00 11.89 2.04
CA PRO A 208 -25.86 11.04 2.85
C PRO A 208 -25.19 9.73 3.30
N ASN A 209 -24.20 9.25 2.55
CA ASN A 209 -23.44 8.03 2.86
C ASN A 209 -22.15 8.28 3.65
N ILE A 210 -21.81 9.53 4.03
CA ILE A 210 -20.58 9.80 4.79
C ILE A 210 -20.93 10.24 6.21
N GLN A 211 -20.50 9.45 7.19
CA GLN A 211 -20.52 9.83 8.59
C GLN A 211 -19.16 10.43 8.96
N VAL A 212 -19.13 11.72 9.26
CA VAL A 212 -17.90 12.44 9.66
C VAL A 212 -17.77 12.48 11.17
N LEU A 213 -16.63 12.02 11.68
CA LEU A 213 -16.26 12.05 13.10
C LEU A 213 -15.01 12.92 13.27
N THR A 214 -15.17 14.16 13.70
CA THR A 214 -14.07 15.07 14.06
C THR A 214 -13.74 14.97 15.56
N GLY A 215 -12.51 15.32 15.95
CA GLY A 215 -12.03 15.12 17.31
C GLY A 215 -11.84 13.64 17.68
N ALA A 216 -11.85 12.75 16.68
CA ALA A 216 -11.87 11.31 16.88
C ALA A 216 -10.55 10.63 16.51
N GLN A 217 -10.28 9.52 17.18
CA GLN A 217 -9.13 8.67 16.90
C GLN A 217 -9.50 7.19 16.98
N ILE A 218 -8.79 6.40 16.20
CA ILE A 218 -8.87 4.94 16.27
C ILE A 218 -8.12 4.46 17.51
N VAL A 219 -8.73 3.57 18.28
CA VAL A 219 -8.16 3.00 19.52
C VAL A 219 -7.98 1.49 19.47
N GLY A 220 -8.63 0.81 18.53
CA GLY A 220 -8.45 -0.62 18.29
C GLY A 220 -8.98 -1.02 16.92
N VAL A 221 -8.34 -2.02 16.31
CA VAL A 221 -8.81 -2.67 15.09
C VAL A 221 -8.65 -4.17 15.25
N GLU A 222 -9.77 -4.87 15.11
CA GLU A 222 -9.83 -6.33 15.09
C GLU A 222 -10.47 -6.82 13.79
N GLY A 223 -10.42 -8.13 13.56
CA GLY A 223 -11.00 -8.75 12.36
C GLY A 223 -10.04 -8.79 11.17
N TYR A 224 -10.62 -8.89 9.98
CA TYR A 224 -9.90 -9.16 8.72
C TYR A 224 -10.58 -8.50 7.53
N VAL A 225 -9.97 -8.60 6.35
CA VAL A 225 -10.53 -8.05 5.11
C VAL A 225 -12.00 -8.41 4.96
N GLY A 226 -12.84 -7.41 4.74
CA GLY A 226 -14.27 -7.56 4.63
C GLY A 226 -15.05 -7.59 5.96
N ASN A 227 -14.40 -7.80 7.10
CA ASN A 227 -15.02 -7.94 8.42
C ASN A 227 -14.10 -7.37 9.53
N PHE A 228 -13.81 -6.07 9.47
CA PHE A 228 -13.09 -5.38 10.53
C PHE A 228 -14.06 -4.80 11.56
N GLU A 229 -13.66 -4.86 12.82
CA GLU A 229 -14.28 -4.10 13.91
C GLU A 229 -13.32 -2.99 14.35
N VAL A 230 -13.71 -1.74 14.13
CA VAL A 230 -12.86 -0.58 14.39
C VAL A 230 -13.43 0.24 15.54
N ALA A 231 -12.72 0.25 16.67
CA ALA A 231 -13.06 1.06 17.83
C ALA A 231 -12.56 2.50 17.65
N VAL A 232 -13.48 3.46 17.75
CA VAL A 232 -13.23 4.90 17.60
C VAL A 232 -13.65 5.63 18.87
N SER A 233 -12.84 6.58 19.33
CA SER A 233 -13.15 7.39 20.52
C SER A 233 -12.89 8.88 20.28
N GLY A 234 -13.52 9.73 21.10
CA GLY A 234 -13.18 11.15 21.21
C GLY A 234 -14.11 12.13 20.48
N PHE A 235 -15.07 11.64 19.69
CA PHE A 235 -15.97 12.50 18.93
C PHE A 235 -17.23 12.92 19.70
N LYS A 236 -17.83 14.01 19.23
CA LYS A 236 -19.19 14.44 19.60
C LYS A 236 -20.15 14.01 18.48
N VAL A 237 -21.22 13.28 18.81
CA VAL A 237 -22.24 12.87 17.83
C VAL A 237 -23.12 14.08 17.48
N SER A 238 -23.09 14.53 16.22
CA SER A 238 -24.04 15.50 15.68
C SER A 238 -25.33 14.80 15.24
N GLY A 239 -26.17 14.44 16.22
CA GLY A 239 -27.50 13.89 15.98
C GLY A 239 -28.58 14.90 16.37
N SER A 240 -29.16 15.58 15.37
CA SER A 240 -30.29 16.51 15.45
C SER A 240 -30.06 17.83 16.21
N ARG A 241 -30.39 18.94 15.53
CA ARG A 241 -30.57 20.34 16.01
C ARG A 241 -29.91 20.70 17.35
N MET A 242 -28.91 21.58 17.28
CA MET A 242 -28.37 22.40 18.37
C MET A 242 -29.33 22.56 19.57
N THR A 243 -29.15 21.72 20.59
CA THR A 243 -29.56 22.04 21.95
C THR A 243 -28.30 22.02 22.80
N LYS A 244 -28.01 23.17 23.41
CA LYS A 244 -26.91 23.35 24.36
C LYS A 244 -27.23 22.49 25.59
N SER A 245 -26.50 21.39 25.75
CA SER A 245 -26.41 20.65 27.01
C SER A 245 -24.93 20.47 27.34
N GLU A 246 -24.51 21.10 28.43
CA GLU A 246 -23.12 21.30 28.88
C GLU A 246 -22.59 20.13 29.71
N THR A 247 -22.69 18.90 29.20
CA THR A 247 -21.98 17.74 29.77
C THR A 247 -21.63 16.77 28.63
N SER A 248 -20.49 16.98 27.97
CA SER A 248 -20.06 16.12 26.86
C SER A 248 -19.18 14.97 27.35
N ASP A 249 -19.80 13.85 27.72
CA ASP A 249 -19.08 12.59 27.84
C ASP A 249 -18.49 12.23 26.47
N LEU A 250 -17.17 12.08 26.39
CA LEU A 250 -16.48 11.62 25.19
C LEU A 250 -17.00 10.22 24.86
N LYS A 251 -17.57 10.03 23.67
CA LYS A 251 -18.13 8.74 23.25
C LYS A 251 -17.07 7.85 22.63
N SER A 252 -17.30 6.55 22.78
CA SER A 252 -16.60 5.48 22.07
C SER A 252 -17.63 4.63 21.34
N GLU A 253 -17.36 4.28 20.09
CA GLU A 253 -18.22 3.45 19.25
C GLU A 253 -17.36 2.50 18.40
N THR A 254 -17.89 1.31 18.14
CA THR A 254 -17.25 0.32 17.27
C THR A 254 -17.97 0.28 15.94
N PHE A 255 -17.22 0.38 14.84
CA PHE A 255 -17.74 0.34 13.48
C PHE A 255 -17.31 -0.95 12.79
N GLU A 256 -18.28 -1.71 12.30
CA GLU A 256 -18.04 -2.82 11.38
C GLU A 256 -17.80 -2.29 9.98
N VAL A 257 -16.65 -2.60 9.39
CA VAL A 257 -16.26 -2.15 8.03
C VAL A 257 -15.54 -3.24 7.26
N GLY A 258 -15.69 -3.27 5.94
CA GLY A 258 -14.99 -4.22 5.09
C GLY A 258 -13.65 -3.74 4.56
N ALA A 259 -13.42 -2.42 4.60
CA ALA A 259 -12.18 -1.82 4.13
C ALA A 259 -11.78 -0.60 4.96
N ILE A 260 -10.48 -0.37 5.08
CA ILE A 260 -9.90 0.78 5.77
C ILE A 260 -8.99 1.53 4.79
N VAL A 261 -9.12 2.85 4.70
CA VAL A 261 -8.22 3.73 3.93
C VAL A 261 -7.43 4.62 4.89
N VAL A 262 -6.11 4.50 4.87
CA VAL A 262 -5.19 5.29 5.70
C VAL A 262 -4.75 6.53 4.93
N ALA A 263 -5.20 7.70 5.38
CA ALA A 263 -5.02 9.00 4.73
C ALA A 263 -4.54 10.09 5.72
N THR A 264 -3.72 9.70 6.71
CA THR A 264 -3.33 10.54 7.86
C THR A 264 -2.33 11.67 7.53
N GLY A 265 -1.87 11.74 6.29
CA GLY A 265 -1.00 12.82 5.80
C GLY A 265 0.41 12.79 6.39
N TRP A 266 0.93 13.96 6.72
CA TRP A 266 2.33 14.20 7.10
C TRP A 266 2.40 15.28 8.18
N ASP A 267 3.54 15.36 8.87
CA ASP A 267 3.80 16.37 9.90
C ASP A 267 4.93 17.33 9.49
N PRO A 268 4.83 18.63 9.85
CA PRO A 268 5.91 19.60 9.64
C PRO A 268 7.20 19.16 10.32
N TYR A 269 8.32 19.34 9.65
CA TYR A 269 9.64 19.11 10.23
C TYR A 269 9.98 20.24 11.22
N PRO A 270 10.31 19.96 12.49
CA PRO A 270 10.60 20.99 13.48
C PRO A 270 11.82 21.83 13.10
N LEU A 271 11.72 23.15 13.22
CA LEU A 271 12.79 24.09 12.87
C LEU A 271 13.99 23.96 13.80
N GLU A 272 13.78 23.58 15.05
CA GLU A 272 14.82 23.38 16.06
C GLU A 272 15.80 22.26 15.68
N ARG A 273 15.42 21.41 14.71
CA ARG A 273 16.30 20.38 14.14
C ARG A 273 17.20 20.90 13.03
N LEU A 274 17.18 22.19 12.74
CA LEU A 274 18.00 22.87 11.71
C LEU A 274 18.79 24.04 12.33
N PRO A 275 19.62 23.81 13.37
CA PRO A 275 20.35 24.87 14.05
C PRO A 275 21.37 25.58 13.14
N GLU A 276 21.93 24.90 12.13
CA GLU A 276 22.82 25.54 11.15
C GLU A 276 22.12 26.62 10.31
N TYR A 277 20.79 26.56 10.24
CA TYR A 277 19.96 27.54 9.56
C TYR A 277 19.32 28.53 10.53
N GLY A 278 19.74 28.54 11.80
CA GLY A 278 19.17 29.39 12.85
C GLY A 278 17.73 29.03 13.22
N GLY A 279 17.28 27.81 12.85
CA GLY A 279 15.93 27.35 13.13
C GLY A 279 15.66 27.27 14.64
N GLY A 280 14.56 27.88 15.08
CA GLY A 280 14.19 27.97 16.49
C GLY A 280 14.92 29.06 17.30
N GLU A 281 15.99 29.66 16.76
CA GLU A 281 16.76 30.71 17.44
C GLU A 281 16.55 32.11 16.83
N ILE A 282 16.53 32.20 15.50
CA ILE A 282 16.39 33.47 14.77
C ILE A 282 14.91 33.67 14.42
N PRO A 283 14.22 34.70 14.97
CA PRO A 283 12.78 34.88 14.74
C PRO A 283 12.39 35.06 13.27
N ASP A 284 13.27 35.68 12.47
CA ASP A 284 13.05 35.94 11.04
C ASP A 284 13.46 34.77 10.13
N VAL A 285 13.71 33.59 10.70
CA VAL A 285 13.83 32.32 9.98
C VAL A 285 12.55 31.50 10.22
N VAL A 286 11.78 31.29 9.16
CA VAL A 286 10.47 30.62 9.22
C VAL A 286 10.41 29.41 8.28
N ASP A 287 9.51 28.47 8.54
CA ASP A 287 9.24 27.38 7.59
C ASP A 287 8.25 27.80 6.49
N GLY A 288 8.16 27.00 5.44
CA GLY A 288 7.25 27.25 4.33
C GLY A 288 5.78 27.38 4.76
N LEU A 289 5.30 26.61 5.75
CA LEU A 289 3.89 26.67 6.20
C LEU A 289 3.59 27.91 7.07
N THR A 290 4.59 28.43 7.77
CA THR A 290 4.50 29.71 8.49
C THR A 290 4.46 30.85 7.49
N PHE A 291 5.28 30.77 6.43
CA PHE A 291 5.22 31.72 5.33
C PHE A 291 3.88 31.66 4.58
N GLU A 292 3.24 30.50 4.40
CA GLU A 292 1.86 30.41 3.89
C GLU A 292 0.87 31.23 4.74
N GLY A 293 1.05 31.22 6.07
CA GLY A 293 0.25 32.04 6.99
C GLY A 293 0.47 33.53 6.77
N MET A 294 1.72 33.96 6.63
CA MET A 294 2.06 35.36 6.27
C MET A 294 1.49 35.75 4.91
N LEU A 295 1.47 34.82 3.96
CA LEU A 295 0.85 35.00 2.65
C LEU A 295 -0.69 34.99 2.71
N ARG A 296 -1.33 34.69 3.83
CA ARG A 296 -2.79 34.81 3.97
C ARG A 296 -3.21 36.10 4.69
N ASP A 297 -2.26 36.76 5.34
CA ASP A 297 -2.54 37.96 6.10
C ASP A 297 -2.88 39.13 5.16
N GLU A 298 -4.07 39.69 5.33
CA GLU A 298 -4.53 40.88 4.60
C GLU A 298 -3.70 42.13 4.98
N GLY A 299 -3.09 42.14 6.16
CA GLY A 299 -2.13 43.16 6.58
C GLY A 299 -0.82 43.14 5.79
N GLY A 300 -0.60 42.10 4.98
CA GLY A 300 0.58 41.88 4.18
C GLY A 300 1.70 41.16 4.94
N ILE A 301 2.79 40.86 4.23
CA ILE A 301 3.91 40.08 4.79
C ILE A 301 4.67 40.95 5.80
N ARG A 302 4.92 40.41 6.99
CA ARG A 302 5.59 41.09 8.11
C ARG A 302 6.62 40.19 8.77
N ARG A 303 7.77 40.76 9.14
CA ARG A 303 8.82 40.09 9.90
C ARG A 303 8.34 39.72 11.30
N PRO A 304 8.58 38.48 11.76
CA PRO A 304 8.28 38.09 13.14
C PRO A 304 9.01 38.91 14.21
N SER A 305 10.23 39.36 13.96
CA SER A 305 11.04 40.06 14.97
C SER A 305 10.52 41.46 15.31
N ASP A 306 10.07 42.22 14.32
CA ASP A 306 9.80 43.65 14.46
C ASP A 306 8.57 44.17 13.70
N GLY A 307 7.86 43.29 12.98
CA GLY A 307 6.65 43.66 12.24
C GLY A 307 6.90 44.60 11.06
N GLN A 308 8.13 44.70 10.53
CA GLN A 308 8.41 45.46 9.32
C GLN A 308 8.15 44.61 8.05
N VAL A 309 7.96 45.27 6.91
CA VAL A 309 7.83 44.58 5.61
C VAL A 309 9.22 44.13 5.15
N PRO A 310 9.46 42.82 4.93
CA PRO A 310 10.75 42.36 4.44
C PRO A 310 10.95 42.79 2.99
N ARG A 311 12.12 43.34 2.66
CA ARG A 311 12.52 43.70 1.30
C ARG A 311 13.39 42.62 0.67
N GLU A 312 14.31 42.03 1.42
CA GLU A 312 15.13 40.91 0.93
C GLU A 312 14.70 39.60 1.57
N VAL A 313 14.15 38.68 0.76
CA VAL A 313 13.70 37.37 1.22
C VAL A 313 14.52 36.27 0.55
N VAL A 314 15.06 35.38 1.39
CA VAL A 314 15.85 34.23 0.91
C VAL A 314 15.09 32.95 1.18
N PHE A 315 14.85 32.16 0.13
CA PHE A 315 14.28 30.83 0.20
C PHE A 315 15.39 29.79 0.13
N VAL A 316 15.40 28.85 1.09
CA VAL A 316 16.41 27.80 1.18
C VAL A 316 15.78 26.47 0.83
N GLN A 317 16.07 25.95 -0.36
CA GLN A 317 15.60 24.63 -0.76
C GLN A 317 16.34 23.51 -0.02
N CYS A 318 15.67 22.36 0.05
CA CYS A 318 16.22 21.16 0.68
C CYS A 318 16.72 21.41 2.12
N ALA A 319 16.06 22.31 2.86
CA ALA A 319 16.45 22.65 4.23
C ALA A 319 16.13 21.47 5.17
N GLY A 320 17.04 20.50 5.27
CA GLY A 320 16.86 19.25 6.00
C GLY A 320 16.36 18.08 5.15
N SER A 321 16.11 18.27 3.84
CA SER A 321 15.80 17.17 2.90
C SER A 321 17.03 16.81 2.07
N ARG A 322 17.14 15.56 1.62
CA ARG A 322 18.34 15.06 0.91
C ARG A 322 19.61 15.31 1.74
N ASP A 323 19.48 15.13 3.05
CA ASP A 323 20.51 15.37 4.05
C ASP A 323 20.57 14.17 5.00
N PRO A 324 21.26 13.07 4.62
CA PRO A 324 21.31 11.85 5.42
C PRO A 324 22.05 12.02 6.74
N GLU A 325 22.89 13.05 6.90
CA GLU A 325 23.70 13.26 8.10
C GLU A 325 22.96 14.05 9.17
N ARG A 326 22.17 15.06 8.78
CA ARG A 326 21.56 16.03 9.72
C ARG A 326 20.05 16.15 9.61
N GLY A 327 19.46 15.69 8.51
CA GLY A 327 18.03 15.79 8.23
C GLY A 327 17.44 14.45 7.84
N VAL A 328 16.73 14.43 6.72
CA VAL A 328 16.15 13.23 6.13
C VAL A 328 16.85 12.89 4.79
N PRO A 329 17.06 11.60 4.49
CA PRO A 329 17.80 11.20 3.29
C PRO A 329 16.99 11.39 1.99
N TYR A 330 15.68 11.54 2.09
CA TYR A 330 14.78 11.60 0.94
C TYR A 330 14.48 13.03 0.49
N CYS A 331 13.94 13.14 -0.73
CA CYS A 331 13.40 14.39 -1.27
C CYS A 331 11.92 14.52 -0.86
N SER A 332 11.52 15.69 -0.37
CA SER A 332 10.11 15.96 -0.04
C SER A 332 9.24 16.37 -1.22
N LYS A 333 9.77 16.30 -2.45
CA LYS A 333 9.08 16.40 -3.74
C LYS A 333 8.42 17.75 -4.09
N VAL A 334 7.73 18.38 -3.15
CA VAL A 334 6.89 19.57 -3.38
C VAL A 334 7.63 20.88 -3.14
N CYS A 335 8.80 20.87 -2.50
CA CYS A 335 9.50 22.07 -2.05
C CYS A 335 9.97 22.98 -3.18
N CYS A 336 10.45 22.43 -4.29
CA CYS A 336 10.81 23.25 -5.45
C CYS A 336 9.61 24.07 -5.96
N MET A 337 8.44 23.44 -6.00
CA MET A 337 7.23 24.02 -6.57
C MET A 337 6.57 25.04 -5.63
N TYR A 338 6.43 24.72 -4.33
CA TYR A 338 5.85 25.70 -3.42
C TYR A 338 6.78 26.88 -3.17
N VAL A 339 8.12 26.72 -3.26
CA VAL A 339 9.04 27.85 -3.14
C VAL A 339 8.89 28.80 -4.32
N ALA A 340 8.81 28.27 -5.56
CA ALA A 340 8.51 29.09 -6.74
C ALA A 340 7.21 29.88 -6.54
N LYS A 341 6.15 29.19 -6.08
CA LYS A 341 4.86 29.82 -5.76
C LYS A 341 4.98 30.93 -4.72
N GLN A 342 5.61 30.63 -3.59
CA GLN A 342 5.76 31.56 -2.47
C GLN A 342 6.60 32.78 -2.85
N ALA A 343 7.66 32.60 -3.64
CA ALA A 343 8.50 33.68 -4.13
C ALA A 343 7.76 34.58 -5.12
N MET A 344 6.96 34.02 -6.05
CA MET A 344 6.12 34.80 -6.97
C MET A 344 5.08 35.62 -6.20
N MET A 345 4.35 34.99 -5.27
CA MET A 345 3.36 35.68 -4.43
C MET A 345 3.99 36.75 -3.53
N PHE A 346 5.23 36.56 -3.09
CA PHE A 346 5.98 37.61 -2.40
C PHE A 346 6.26 38.80 -3.32
N ARG A 347 6.76 38.55 -4.54
CA ARG A 347 7.04 39.61 -5.53
C ARG A 347 5.77 40.37 -5.94
N GLU A 348 4.63 39.71 -6.02
CA GLU A 348 3.34 40.36 -6.31
C GLU A 348 2.88 41.29 -5.16
N ARG A 349 3.14 40.92 -3.90
CA ARG A 349 2.72 41.69 -2.73
C ARG A 349 3.72 42.74 -2.29
N VAL A 350 4.99 42.53 -2.59
CA VAL A 350 6.09 43.43 -2.31
C VAL A 350 6.85 43.67 -3.62
N PRO A 351 6.33 44.51 -4.53
CA PRO A 351 6.94 44.73 -5.85
C PRO A 351 8.36 45.30 -5.81
N GLU A 352 8.72 45.96 -4.71
CA GLU A 352 10.06 46.51 -4.46
C GLU A 352 11.01 45.52 -3.77
N GLY A 353 10.52 44.32 -3.40
CA GLY A 353 11.28 43.33 -2.63
C GLY A 353 12.00 42.33 -3.53
N GLN A 354 13.23 41.94 -3.20
CA GLN A 354 13.99 40.94 -3.94
C GLN A 354 13.83 39.55 -3.31
N ALA A 355 13.58 38.54 -4.15
CA ALA A 355 13.57 37.14 -3.75
C ALA A 355 14.81 36.42 -4.29
N TYR A 356 15.44 35.61 -3.43
CA TYR A 356 16.55 34.72 -3.79
C TYR A 356 16.18 33.28 -3.44
N VAL A 357 16.47 32.33 -4.32
CA VAL A 357 16.21 30.91 -4.11
C VAL A 357 17.53 30.13 -4.20
N PHE A 358 18.00 29.62 -3.06
CA PHE A 358 19.15 28.70 -3.04
C PHE A 358 18.68 27.26 -3.29
N TYR A 359 19.26 26.59 -4.28
CA TYR A 359 18.86 25.24 -4.67
C TYR A 359 20.04 24.35 -5.08
N ILE A 360 19.85 23.03 -5.02
CA ILE A 360 20.80 22.04 -5.54
C ILE A 360 20.38 21.64 -6.97
N ASP A 361 19.14 21.15 -7.08
CA ASP A 361 18.46 20.80 -8.32
C ASP A 361 17.02 21.33 -8.24
N ILE A 362 16.47 21.75 -9.37
CA ILE A 362 15.05 22.06 -9.51
C ILE A 362 14.33 20.77 -9.89
N ARG A 363 13.34 20.37 -9.10
CA ARG A 363 12.53 19.16 -9.33
C ARG A 363 11.09 19.55 -9.70
N SER A 364 10.93 20.01 -10.92
CA SER A 364 9.67 20.41 -11.56
C SER A 364 9.00 19.24 -12.29
N ALA A 365 8.95 18.06 -11.67
CA ALA A 365 8.40 16.85 -12.29
C ALA A 365 6.86 16.84 -12.24
N GLY A 366 6.21 17.44 -13.23
CA GLY A 366 4.76 17.49 -13.38
C GLY A 366 4.34 18.25 -14.64
N LYS A 367 3.07 18.15 -15.04
CA LYS A 367 2.57 18.87 -16.21
C LYS A 367 2.53 20.38 -15.92
N GLY A 368 3.26 21.18 -16.70
CA GLY A 368 3.32 22.64 -16.53
C GLY A 368 4.27 23.11 -15.42
N TYR A 369 5.00 22.20 -14.76
CA TYR A 369 5.79 22.56 -13.58
C TYR A 369 7.10 23.22 -13.95
N ASP A 370 7.70 22.86 -15.09
CA ASP A 370 8.95 23.46 -15.54
C ASP A 370 8.72 24.88 -16.02
N GLU A 371 7.69 25.06 -16.84
CA GLU A 371 7.21 26.34 -17.33
C GLU A 371 6.86 27.27 -16.16
N TYR A 372 6.27 26.74 -15.09
CA TYR A 372 5.96 27.52 -13.89
C TYR A 372 7.21 28.00 -13.13
N VAL A 373 8.25 27.18 -13.06
CA VAL A 373 9.52 27.61 -12.44
C VAL A 373 10.25 28.61 -13.35
N GLN A 374 10.21 28.43 -14.68
CA GLN A 374 10.73 29.41 -15.63
C GLN A 374 10.01 30.75 -15.51
N GLN A 375 8.68 30.73 -15.40
CA GLN A 375 7.86 31.92 -15.14
C GLN A 375 8.32 32.66 -13.88
N ALA A 376 8.59 31.95 -12.79
CA ALA A 376 9.11 32.53 -11.56
C ALA A 376 10.45 33.26 -11.80
N MET A 377 11.33 32.72 -12.63
CA MET A 377 12.62 33.33 -12.95
C MET A 377 12.50 34.53 -13.89
N GLU A 378 11.74 34.38 -14.97
CA GLU A 378 11.73 35.31 -16.10
C GLU A 378 10.75 36.47 -15.92
N GLU A 379 9.56 36.22 -15.34
CA GLU A 379 8.50 37.23 -15.23
C GLU A 379 8.50 37.95 -13.88
N HIS A 380 9.03 37.32 -12.82
CA HIS A 380 9.03 37.88 -11.47
C HIS A 380 10.43 38.29 -10.97
N ASP A 381 11.46 38.18 -11.83
CA ASP A 381 12.87 38.51 -11.52
C ASP A 381 13.39 37.83 -10.23
N ILE A 382 12.98 36.59 -9.99
CA ILE A 382 13.43 35.81 -8.83
C ILE A 382 14.81 35.22 -9.14
N LEU A 383 15.79 35.50 -8.28
CA LEU A 383 17.16 35.05 -8.48
C LEU A 383 17.37 33.64 -7.96
N TYR A 384 17.65 32.69 -8.85
CA TYR A 384 17.96 31.31 -8.50
C TYR A 384 19.47 31.10 -8.43
N LEU A 385 19.96 30.77 -7.23
CA LEU A 385 21.38 30.55 -6.94
C LEU A 385 21.62 29.06 -6.75
N ARG A 386 22.42 28.45 -7.64
CA ARG A 386 22.67 27.02 -7.58
C ARG A 386 23.75 26.70 -6.56
N GLY A 387 23.35 26.41 -5.34
CA GLY A 387 24.18 25.77 -4.32
C GLY A 387 23.45 25.65 -2.99
N LYS A 388 23.94 24.75 -2.14
CA LYS A 388 23.38 24.52 -0.81
C LYS A 388 23.85 25.64 0.14
N VAL A 389 22.93 26.18 0.93
CA VAL A 389 23.26 27.09 2.03
C VAL A 389 24.09 26.31 3.06
N SER A 390 25.18 26.92 3.52
CA SER A 390 26.08 26.32 4.51
C SER A 390 25.71 26.72 5.94
N LYS A 391 25.33 27.99 6.15
CA LYS A 391 24.98 28.53 7.47
C LYS A 391 24.11 29.78 7.37
N ILE A 392 23.22 29.96 8.33
CA ILE A 392 22.48 31.20 8.57
C ILE A 392 22.76 31.67 9.99
N PHE A 393 23.04 32.97 10.14
CA PHE A 393 23.36 33.58 11.44
C PHE A 393 23.03 35.08 11.40
N THR A 394 23.07 35.75 12.55
CA THR A 394 22.85 37.19 12.63
C THR A 394 24.18 37.96 12.63
N ARG A 395 24.25 39.06 11.87
CA ARG A 395 25.36 40.01 11.88
C ARG A 395 24.81 41.43 11.77
N ASP A 396 25.21 42.31 12.68
CA ASP A 396 24.79 43.72 12.72
C ASP A 396 23.25 43.91 12.68
N GLY A 397 22.51 43.00 13.34
CA GLY A 397 21.04 43.04 13.39
C GLY A 397 20.33 42.53 12.13
N LYS A 398 21.05 42.00 11.14
CA LYS A 398 20.47 41.37 9.94
C LYS A 398 20.70 39.86 9.92
N VAL A 399 19.82 39.13 9.25
CA VAL A 399 20.01 37.70 8.98
C VAL A 399 20.94 37.55 7.78
N VAL A 400 22.03 36.83 7.93
CA VAL A 400 23.03 36.60 6.88
C VAL A 400 22.98 35.14 6.44
N VAL A 401 22.81 34.93 5.14
CA VAL A 401 22.78 33.60 4.52
C VAL A 401 24.10 33.37 3.77
N TRP A 402 24.85 32.35 4.20
CA TRP A 402 26.06 31.90 3.51
C TRP A 402 25.75 30.70 2.64
N GLY A 403 26.12 30.78 1.37
CA GLY A 403 25.98 29.70 0.41
C GLY A 403 27.08 29.73 -0.63
N ALA A 404 26.89 28.93 -1.67
CA ALA A 404 27.75 28.94 -2.84
C ALA A 404 26.89 29.09 -4.09
N ASP A 405 27.41 29.80 -5.09
CA ASP A 405 26.93 29.69 -6.46
C ASP A 405 27.91 28.80 -7.22
N THR A 406 27.49 27.55 -7.42
CA THR A 406 28.27 26.53 -8.12
C THR A 406 28.39 26.79 -9.62
N LEU A 407 27.54 27.65 -10.21
CA LEU A 407 27.65 28.02 -11.62
C LEU A 407 28.80 29.02 -11.84
N SER A 408 28.96 29.99 -10.93
CA SER A 408 30.11 30.92 -10.98
C SER A 408 31.34 30.44 -10.20
N GLY A 409 31.20 29.40 -9.37
CA GLY A 409 32.26 28.88 -8.51
C GLY A 409 32.61 29.79 -7.34
N ARG A 410 31.71 30.71 -6.95
CA ARG A 410 31.98 31.73 -5.92
C ARG A 410 31.17 31.48 -4.65
N PRO A 411 31.73 31.78 -3.46
CA PRO A 411 30.92 31.90 -2.25
C PRO A 411 29.98 33.09 -2.40
N VAL A 412 28.75 32.94 -1.89
CA VAL A 412 27.74 33.99 -1.92
C VAL A 412 27.28 34.29 -0.50
N GLU A 413 27.19 35.57 -0.17
CA GLU A 413 26.65 36.07 1.08
C GLU A 413 25.48 37.01 0.76
N VAL A 414 24.31 36.73 1.33
CA VAL A 414 23.10 37.55 1.18
C VAL A 414 22.63 38.01 2.55
N ALA A 415 22.43 39.32 2.71
CA ALA A 415 21.83 39.89 3.91
C ALA A 415 20.30 39.95 3.73
N ALA A 416 19.59 39.04 4.38
CA ALA A 416 18.15 38.89 4.28
C ALA A 416 17.42 39.62 5.42
N ASP A 417 16.23 40.14 5.10
CA ASP A 417 15.25 40.57 6.08
C ASP A 417 14.43 39.39 6.61
N LEU A 418 14.20 38.37 5.78
CA LEU A 418 13.47 37.15 6.15
C LEU A 418 14.05 35.95 5.40
N VAL A 419 14.13 34.81 6.07
CA VAL A 419 14.53 33.55 5.46
C VAL A 419 13.41 32.52 5.58
N VAL A 420 13.08 31.87 4.47
CA VAL A 420 12.06 30.82 4.39
C VAL A 420 12.74 29.48 4.12
N LEU A 421 12.66 28.56 5.07
CA LEU A 421 13.22 27.22 4.97
C LEU A 421 12.21 26.28 4.31
N ALA A 422 12.61 25.68 3.20
CA ALA A 422 11.82 24.66 2.53
C ALA A 422 12.05 23.30 3.21
N THR A 423 11.33 23.08 4.31
CA THR A 423 11.54 21.95 5.23
C THR A 423 10.96 20.63 4.72
N PRO A 424 11.41 19.47 5.25
CA PRO A 424 10.88 18.18 4.88
C PRO A 424 9.40 18.00 5.19
N MET A 425 8.73 17.22 4.35
CA MET A 425 7.51 16.52 4.76
C MET A 425 7.91 15.31 5.59
N ALA A 426 7.69 15.34 6.91
CA ALA A 426 8.01 14.22 7.79
C ALA A 426 6.82 13.26 7.91
N PRO A 427 7.05 11.95 8.15
CA PRO A 427 5.96 11.03 8.46
C PRO A 427 5.21 11.50 9.70
N SER A 428 3.92 11.16 9.78
CA SER A 428 3.10 11.46 10.96
C SER A 428 3.74 10.84 12.20
N ARG A 429 3.85 11.60 13.30
CA ARG A 429 4.40 11.12 14.58
C ARG A 429 3.64 9.91 15.14
N ARG A 430 2.39 9.73 14.74
CA ARG A 430 1.51 8.61 15.16
C ARG A 430 1.44 7.49 14.13
N ALA A 431 2.19 7.58 13.02
CA ALA A 431 2.18 6.56 11.98
C ALA A 431 2.58 5.19 12.53
N PHE A 432 3.58 5.13 13.41
CA PHE A 432 4.04 3.89 14.01
C PHE A 432 2.96 3.21 14.88
N GLU A 433 2.32 3.96 15.78
CA GLU A 433 1.24 3.45 16.64
C GLU A 433 0.06 2.94 15.80
N LEU A 434 -0.33 3.71 14.79
CA LEU A 434 -1.40 3.33 13.88
C LEU A 434 -1.03 2.12 13.03
N ALA A 435 0.21 2.05 12.52
CA ALA A 435 0.72 0.91 11.76
C ALA A 435 0.66 -0.38 12.58
N LYS A 436 1.04 -0.32 13.86
CA LYS A 436 0.94 -1.45 14.79
C LYS A 436 -0.49 -1.91 14.98
N MET A 437 -1.42 -0.97 15.17
CA MET A 437 -2.84 -1.26 15.36
C MET A 437 -3.48 -1.88 14.11
N LEU A 438 -3.15 -1.35 12.93
CA LEU A 438 -3.63 -1.84 11.63
C LEU A 438 -2.84 -3.03 11.10
N ARG A 439 -1.72 -3.39 11.75
CA ARG A 439 -0.79 -4.45 11.33
C ARG A 439 -0.26 -4.22 9.91
N ILE A 440 0.04 -2.98 9.54
CA ILE A 440 0.59 -2.61 8.22
C ILE A 440 2.06 -2.22 8.32
N GLY A 441 2.80 -2.38 7.22
CA GLY A 441 4.22 -2.05 7.15
C GLY A 441 4.49 -0.55 7.16
N ILE A 442 5.65 -0.17 7.67
CA ILE A 442 6.27 1.14 7.48
C ILE A 442 7.59 0.99 6.76
N ASP A 443 7.95 1.96 5.93
CA ASP A 443 9.22 1.99 5.22
C ASP A 443 10.36 2.45 6.15
N GLN A 444 11.59 2.39 5.63
CA GLN A 444 12.80 2.84 6.34
C GLN A 444 12.80 4.33 6.73
N ASN A 445 11.87 5.13 6.18
CA ASN A 445 11.75 6.56 6.43
C ASN A 445 10.58 6.88 7.39
N GLY A 446 9.80 5.87 7.80
CA GLY A 446 8.67 6.00 8.71
C GLY A 446 7.31 6.28 8.05
N PHE A 447 7.21 6.24 6.72
CA PHE A 447 5.92 6.31 6.00
C PHE A 447 5.28 4.93 5.90
N PHE A 448 3.97 4.85 5.64
CA PHE A 448 3.33 3.55 5.40
C PHE A 448 3.83 2.91 4.12
N SER A 449 4.20 1.62 4.19
CA SER A 449 4.71 0.86 3.06
C SER A 449 3.58 0.28 2.23
N GLU A 450 3.60 0.54 0.93
CA GLU A 450 2.75 -0.15 -0.03
C GLU A 450 3.14 -1.62 -0.21
N ALA A 451 2.22 -2.41 -0.77
CA ALA A 451 2.38 -3.82 -1.00
C ALA A 451 3.27 -4.15 -2.22
N HIS A 452 3.35 -3.24 -3.19
CA HIS A 452 4.34 -3.27 -4.27
C HIS A 452 4.43 -1.89 -4.95
N PRO A 453 5.63 -1.29 -5.10
CA PRO A 453 5.79 0.09 -5.58
C PRO A 453 5.15 0.41 -6.94
N LYS A 454 5.03 -0.60 -7.82
CA LYS A 454 4.51 -0.41 -9.20
C LYS A 454 3.15 -1.04 -9.47
N LEU A 455 2.83 -2.12 -8.77
CA LEU A 455 1.68 -2.98 -9.11
C LEU A 455 0.53 -2.80 -8.12
N ARG A 456 0.86 -2.42 -6.89
CA ARG A 456 -0.09 -2.24 -5.79
C ARG A 456 0.29 -1.03 -4.94
N PRO A 457 0.42 0.18 -5.53
CA PRO A 457 0.96 1.37 -4.86
C PRO A 457 0.00 2.02 -3.85
N VAL A 458 -1.24 1.54 -3.76
CA VAL A 458 -2.29 2.04 -2.86
C VAL A 458 -2.80 0.97 -1.91
N GLU A 459 -2.24 -0.24 -1.97
CA GLU A 459 -2.63 -1.36 -1.13
C GLU A 459 -1.51 -1.56 -0.09
N SER A 460 -1.86 -1.89 1.15
CA SER A 460 -0.87 -2.35 2.12
C SER A 460 -0.67 -3.87 1.98
N LEU A 461 0.33 -4.44 2.67
CA LEU A 461 0.51 -5.90 2.72
C LEU A 461 -0.67 -6.60 3.42
N THR A 462 -1.41 -5.89 4.27
CA THR A 462 -2.60 -6.40 4.93
C THR A 462 -3.81 -6.17 4.04
N ALA A 463 -4.44 -7.26 3.62
CA ALA A 463 -5.60 -7.21 2.75
C ALA A 463 -6.72 -6.35 3.36
N GLY A 464 -7.44 -5.61 2.52
CA GLY A 464 -8.54 -4.72 2.96
C GLY A 464 -8.09 -3.37 3.54
N ILE A 465 -6.78 -3.15 3.71
CA ILE A 465 -6.23 -1.87 4.17
C ILE A 465 -5.46 -1.19 3.03
N PHE A 466 -5.89 0.02 2.68
CA PHE A 466 -5.41 0.81 1.56
C PHE A 466 -4.73 2.11 2.04
N LEU A 467 -3.86 2.67 1.22
CA LEU A 467 -3.06 3.85 1.52
C LEU A 467 -3.39 4.99 0.56
N ALA A 468 -3.53 6.20 1.08
CA ALA A 468 -3.79 7.39 0.26
C ALA A 468 -3.02 8.62 0.75
N GLY A 469 -2.52 9.40 -0.20
CA GLY A 469 -1.92 10.70 0.06
C GLY A 469 -0.55 10.65 0.73
N ALA A 470 -0.19 11.75 1.38
CA ALA A 470 1.13 11.96 1.95
C ALA A 470 1.51 10.99 3.10
N ALA A 471 0.56 10.18 3.59
CA ALA A 471 0.82 9.14 4.59
C ALA A 471 1.76 8.04 4.05
N GLN A 472 1.71 7.78 2.75
CA GLN A 472 2.59 6.81 2.07
C GLN A 472 3.93 7.43 1.63
N GLY A 473 4.05 8.76 1.64
CA GLY A 473 5.29 9.44 1.25
C GLY A 473 5.04 10.82 0.64
N PRO A 474 6.08 11.68 0.55
CA PRO A 474 5.94 13.05 0.06
C PRO A 474 5.36 13.13 -1.35
N LYS A 475 4.29 13.90 -1.51
CA LYS A 475 3.58 14.11 -2.77
C LYS A 475 2.72 15.35 -2.73
N ASP A 476 2.37 15.84 -3.91
CA ASP A 476 1.52 17.00 -4.07
C ASP A 476 0.02 16.70 -4.06
N ILE A 477 -0.80 17.73 -4.25
CA ILE A 477 -2.25 17.63 -4.23
C ILE A 477 -2.78 16.81 -5.42
N PRO A 478 -2.44 17.09 -6.70
CA PRO A 478 -2.90 16.27 -7.82
C PRO A 478 -2.58 14.78 -7.68
N GLU A 479 -1.37 14.43 -7.27
CA GLU A 479 -0.98 13.05 -7.03
C GLU A 479 -1.71 12.44 -5.84
N THR A 480 -1.91 13.21 -4.78
CA THR A 480 -2.69 12.78 -3.60
C THR A 480 -4.13 12.46 -3.98
N VAL A 481 -4.79 13.32 -4.75
CA VAL A 481 -6.16 13.12 -5.22
C VAL A 481 -6.23 11.88 -6.12
N SER A 482 -5.31 11.76 -7.08
CA SER A 482 -5.24 10.59 -7.98
C SER A 482 -5.02 9.28 -7.21
N GLN A 483 -4.13 9.29 -6.21
CA GLN A 483 -3.87 8.13 -5.36
C GLN A 483 -5.08 7.76 -4.50
N ALA A 484 -5.80 8.75 -3.97
CA ALA A 484 -7.01 8.54 -3.18
C ALA A 484 -8.14 7.90 -4.00
N SER A 485 -8.38 8.37 -5.23
CA SER A 485 -9.31 7.72 -6.16
C SER A 485 -8.86 6.31 -6.54
N GLY A 486 -7.54 6.07 -6.65
CA GLY A 486 -6.98 4.74 -6.83
C GLY A 486 -7.26 3.80 -5.64
N ALA A 487 -7.13 4.29 -4.42
CA ALA A 487 -7.47 3.55 -3.20
C ALA A 487 -8.99 3.25 -3.15
N ALA A 488 -9.83 4.25 -3.44
CA ALA A 488 -11.28 4.09 -3.54
C ALA A 488 -11.64 3.01 -4.59
N ALA A 489 -11.06 3.03 -5.77
CA ALA A 489 -11.31 2.02 -6.80
C ALA A 489 -10.99 0.59 -6.33
N LYS A 490 -9.94 0.41 -5.51
CA LYS A 490 -9.61 -0.90 -4.92
C LYS A 490 -10.61 -1.33 -3.84
N VAL A 491 -11.10 -0.39 -3.04
CA VAL A 491 -12.23 -0.62 -2.13
C VAL A 491 -13.48 -1.04 -2.91
N LEU A 492 -13.80 -0.33 -4.00
CA LEU A 492 -14.96 -0.65 -4.83
C LEU A 492 -14.84 -2.03 -5.50
N LYS A 493 -13.64 -2.43 -5.94
CA LYS A 493 -13.38 -3.79 -6.43
C LYS A 493 -13.62 -4.86 -5.36
N LEU A 494 -13.32 -4.55 -4.09
CA LEU A 494 -13.64 -5.43 -2.99
C LEU A 494 -15.17 -5.50 -2.81
N PHE A 495 -15.84 -4.35 -2.70
CA PHE A 495 -17.29 -4.28 -2.43
C PHE A 495 -18.19 -4.70 -3.61
N SER A 496 -17.66 -4.75 -4.83
CA SER A 496 -18.37 -5.30 -5.99
C SER A 496 -18.58 -6.80 -5.90
N GLN A 497 -17.88 -7.49 -5.00
CA GLN A 497 -18.09 -8.90 -4.72
C GLN A 497 -19.27 -9.05 -3.75
N ASP A 498 -20.08 -10.09 -3.91
CA ASP A 498 -21.19 -10.36 -2.98
C ASP A 498 -20.69 -10.99 -1.69
N GLU A 499 -19.70 -11.86 -1.81
CA GLU A 499 -19.09 -12.61 -0.71
C GLU A 499 -17.58 -12.68 -0.94
N MET A 500 -16.81 -12.78 0.14
CA MET A 500 -15.38 -13.03 0.03
C MET A 500 -15.14 -14.53 -0.07
N VAL A 501 -14.52 -14.97 -1.17
CA VAL A 501 -14.15 -16.38 -1.37
C VAL A 501 -12.76 -16.60 -0.80
N GLN A 502 -12.67 -17.44 0.24
CA GLN A 502 -11.40 -17.80 0.85
C GLN A 502 -10.93 -19.18 0.34
N GLU A 503 -9.61 -19.33 0.13
CA GLU A 503 -9.05 -20.62 -0.22
C GLU A 503 -9.27 -21.63 0.93
N PRO A 504 -9.78 -22.84 0.65
CA PRO A 504 -10.11 -23.83 1.66
C PRO A 504 -8.90 -24.66 2.11
N THR A 505 -7.72 -24.46 1.52
CA THR A 505 -6.44 -25.03 1.98
C THR A 505 -5.96 -24.33 3.24
N VAL A 506 -6.79 -24.31 4.28
CA VAL A 506 -6.49 -23.71 5.57
C VAL A 506 -5.98 -24.76 6.55
N ALA A 507 -5.34 -24.30 7.61
CA ALA A 507 -5.00 -25.18 8.71
C ALA A 507 -6.27 -25.69 9.41
N TYR A 508 -6.24 -26.92 9.90
CA TYR A 508 -7.27 -27.52 10.76
C TYR A 508 -6.63 -28.28 11.92
N VAL A 509 -7.46 -28.72 12.87
CA VAL A 509 -7.00 -29.41 14.10
C VAL A 509 -7.72 -30.74 14.27
N ILE A 510 -6.94 -31.81 14.36
CA ILE A 510 -7.42 -33.14 14.75
C ILE A 510 -7.66 -33.10 16.26
N ARG A 511 -8.94 -33.10 16.66
CA ARG A 511 -9.36 -32.78 18.03
C ARG A 511 -8.85 -33.81 19.03
N GLU A 512 -8.84 -35.07 18.63
CA GLU A 512 -8.45 -36.24 19.40
C GLU A 512 -6.96 -36.23 19.74
N LEU A 513 -6.15 -35.57 18.92
CA LEU A 513 -4.71 -35.43 19.14
C LEU A 513 -4.36 -34.14 19.88
N CYS A 514 -5.19 -33.10 19.84
CA CYS A 514 -4.81 -31.79 20.35
C CYS A 514 -4.69 -31.78 21.88
N SER A 515 -3.53 -31.39 22.41
CA SER A 515 -3.30 -31.23 23.86
C SER A 515 -3.46 -29.79 24.36
N ALA A 516 -3.91 -28.87 23.49
CA ALA A 516 -3.99 -27.42 23.76
C ALA A 516 -2.74 -26.78 24.37
N CYS A 517 -1.54 -27.25 24.00
CA CYS A 517 -0.28 -26.70 24.48
C CYS A 517 0.02 -25.25 24.06
N GLY A 518 -0.76 -24.66 23.15
CA GLY A 518 -0.60 -23.26 22.73
C GLY A 518 0.49 -22.97 21.68
N ALA A 519 1.41 -23.90 21.40
CA ALA A 519 2.51 -23.68 20.46
C ALA A 519 2.08 -23.18 19.06
N CYS A 520 0.93 -23.67 18.56
CA CYS A 520 0.38 -23.23 17.27
C CYS A 520 -0.14 -21.78 17.29
N VAL A 521 -0.52 -21.26 18.46
CA VAL A 521 -1.02 -19.88 18.63
C VAL A 521 0.17 -18.93 18.49
N GLU A 522 1.23 -19.17 19.25
CA GLU A 522 2.46 -18.35 19.20
C GLU A 522 3.13 -18.38 17.81
N ALA A 523 3.08 -19.53 17.13
CA ALA A 523 3.68 -19.69 15.81
C ALA A 523 2.89 -19.00 14.66
N CYS A 524 1.65 -18.55 14.88
CA CYS A 524 0.82 -17.99 13.82
C CYS A 524 1.08 -16.49 13.64
N PRO A 525 1.66 -16.03 12.51
CA PRO A 525 1.92 -14.60 12.31
C PRO A 525 0.64 -13.80 11.94
N TYR A 526 -0.49 -14.48 11.77
CA TYR A 526 -1.76 -13.91 11.31
C TYR A 526 -2.83 -13.91 12.41
N ASP A 527 -2.51 -14.37 13.62
CA ASP A 527 -3.46 -14.61 14.72
C ASP A 527 -4.68 -15.46 14.31
N ALA A 528 -4.50 -16.33 13.31
CA ALA A 528 -5.53 -17.25 12.87
C ALA A 528 -5.75 -18.39 13.89
N ARG A 529 -5.00 -18.44 14.99
CA ARG A 529 -5.01 -19.56 15.94
C ARG A 529 -5.37 -19.06 17.33
N SER A 530 -6.19 -19.83 18.03
CA SER A 530 -6.60 -19.56 19.41
C SER A 530 -6.82 -20.88 20.14
N ILE A 531 -6.95 -20.84 21.47
CA ILE A 531 -7.43 -21.99 22.25
C ILE A 531 -8.91 -21.77 22.54
N HIS A 532 -9.73 -22.76 22.20
CA HIS A 532 -11.15 -22.71 22.47
C HIS A 532 -11.40 -22.74 23.99
N PRO A 533 -12.17 -21.79 24.55
CA PRO A 533 -12.28 -21.61 26.00
C PRO A 533 -12.98 -22.77 26.72
N VAL A 534 -13.87 -23.48 26.03
CA VAL A 534 -14.64 -24.61 26.61
C VAL A 534 -14.01 -25.96 26.26
N TRP A 535 -13.85 -26.26 24.97
CA TRP A 535 -13.31 -27.53 24.52
C TRP A 535 -11.81 -27.75 24.79
N HIS A 536 -11.07 -26.70 25.21
CA HIS A 536 -9.63 -26.79 25.47
C HIS A 536 -8.87 -27.49 24.33
N ILE A 537 -9.14 -27.07 23.10
CA ILE A 537 -8.43 -27.48 21.88
C ILE A 537 -7.98 -26.23 21.13
N ALA A 538 -6.94 -26.35 20.33
CA ALA A 538 -6.60 -25.30 19.39
C ALA A 538 -7.69 -25.18 18.32
N THR A 539 -8.02 -23.95 17.95
CA THR A 539 -8.95 -23.60 16.88
C THR A 539 -8.25 -22.75 15.84
N VAL A 540 -8.86 -22.70 14.66
CA VAL A 540 -8.38 -21.92 13.52
C VAL A 540 -9.50 -21.01 13.03
N ASN A 541 -9.20 -19.72 12.90
CA ASN A 541 -10.02 -18.81 12.12
C ASN A 541 -9.61 -18.95 10.65
N ALA A 542 -10.45 -19.64 9.89
CA ALA A 542 -10.17 -19.95 8.49
C ALA A 542 -10.02 -18.69 7.63
N ALA A 543 -10.70 -17.59 7.98
CA ALA A 543 -10.59 -16.31 7.28
C ALA A 543 -9.21 -15.63 7.42
N LEU A 544 -8.52 -15.88 8.53
CA LEU A 544 -7.19 -15.33 8.80
C LEU A 544 -6.06 -16.24 8.29
N CYS A 545 -6.35 -17.51 8.03
CA CYS A 545 -5.33 -18.49 7.71
C CYS A 545 -4.79 -18.30 6.28
N GLN A 546 -3.49 -18.03 6.15
CA GLN A 546 -2.78 -17.88 4.87
C GLN A 546 -2.05 -19.14 4.40
N ASN A 547 -2.44 -20.32 4.89
CA ASN A 547 -1.82 -21.59 4.48
C ASN A 547 -0.27 -21.68 4.62
N CYS A 548 0.34 -20.96 5.58
CA CYS A 548 1.81 -20.87 5.64
C CYS A 548 2.53 -22.09 6.26
N GLY A 549 1.80 -23.06 6.84
CA GLY A 549 2.42 -24.23 7.47
C GLY A 549 3.07 -24.02 8.85
N ALA A 550 3.31 -22.78 9.31
CA ALA A 550 4.05 -22.52 10.55
C ALA A 550 3.47 -23.26 11.78
N CYS A 551 2.14 -23.23 11.93
CA CYS A 551 1.46 -23.92 13.03
C CYS A 551 1.51 -25.45 12.94
N VAL A 552 1.63 -26.02 11.72
CA VAL A 552 1.78 -27.47 11.50
C VAL A 552 3.17 -27.93 11.91
N VAL A 553 4.20 -27.17 11.55
CA VAL A 553 5.59 -27.44 11.93
C VAL A 553 5.75 -27.35 13.45
N ALA A 554 5.23 -26.28 14.07
CA ALA A 554 5.32 -26.05 15.51
C ALA A 554 4.52 -27.06 16.35
N CYS A 555 3.50 -27.72 15.79
CA CYS A 555 2.66 -28.65 16.54
C CYS A 555 3.46 -29.93 16.91
N PRO A 556 3.70 -30.20 18.21
CA PRO A 556 4.60 -31.27 18.63
C PRO A 556 3.99 -32.66 18.41
N ASN A 557 2.70 -32.81 18.71
CA ASN A 557 1.95 -34.05 18.52
C ASN A 557 1.26 -34.13 17.15
N LYS A 558 1.55 -33.17 16.27
CA LYS A 558 1.05 -33.15 14.90
C LYS A 558 -0.48 -33.16 14.81
N ALA A 559 -1.19 -32.64 15.81
CA ALA A 559 -2.64 -32.41 15.75
C ALA A 559 -3.03 -31.31 14.74
N SER A 560 -2.15 -30.34 14.48
CA SER A 560 -2.36 -29.32 13.46
C SER A 560 -1.98 -29.86 12.08
N ARG A 561 -2.87 -29.65 11.11
CA ARG A 561 -2.73 -30.06 9.71
C ARG A 561 -3.18 -28.93 8.79
N ILE A 562 -2.96 -29.09 7.49
CA ILE A 562 -3.49 -28.22 6.43
C ILE A 562 -4.17 -29.12 5.42
N HIS A 563 -5.35 -28.72 4.95
CA HIS A 563 -6.04 -29.43 3.86
C HIS A 563 -5.18 -29.43 2.59
N ASN A 564 -5.02 -30.61 1.98
CA ASN A 564 -4.22 -30.83 0.77
C ASN A 564 -2.71 -30.49 0.91
N TRP A 565 -2.21 -30.46 2.15
CA TRP A 565 -0.79 -30.42 2.52
C TRP A 565 -0.52 -31.24 3.79
N THR A 566 -0.99 -32.48 3.79
CA THR A 566 -0.75 -33.39 4.92
C THR A 566 0.72 -33.85 4.95
N PRO A 567 1.28 -34.19 6.11
CA PRO A 567 2.63 -34.77 6.19
C PRO A 567 2.77 -36.01 5.32
N GLU A 568 1.73 -36.82 5.20
CA GLU A 568 1.70 -38.03 4.38
C GLU A 568 1.86 -37.68 2.89
N GLN A 569 1.16 -36.65 2.40
CA GLN A 569 1.35 -36.14 1.03
C GLN A 569 2.78 -35.60 0.83
N ILE A 570 3.30 -34.81 1.78
CA ILE A 570 4.66 -34.24 1.66
C ILE A 570 5.72 -35.35 1.62
N LEU A 571 5.57 -36.41 2.42
CA LEU A 571 6.48 -37.54 2.42
C LEU A 571 6.40 -38.33 1.10
N ALA A 572 5.18 -38.60 0.60
CA ALA A 572 5.00 -39.25 -0.70
C ALA A 572 5.64 -38.44 -1.85
N MET A 573 5.49 -37.12 -1.81
CA MET A 573 6.16 -36.21 -2.74
C MET A 573 7.70 -36.29 -2.66
N ALA A 574 8.25 -36.40 -1.45
CA ALA A 574 9.69 -36.47 -1.22
C ALA A 574 10.29 -37.82 -1.63
N ASP A 575 9.56 -38.93 -1.40
CA ASP A 575 10.00 -40.29 -1.75
C ASP A 575 10.21 -40.48 -3.27
N VAL A 576 9.49 -39.69 -4.09
CA VAL A 576 9.70 -39.64 -5.54
C VAL A 576 11.12 -39.19 -5.90
N VAL A 577 11.70 -38.25 -5.15
CA VAL A 577 12.98 -37.59 -5.46
C VAL A 577 14.14 -38.27 -4.71
N SER A 578 14.07 -39.61 -4.56
CA SER A 578 15.06 -40.40 -3.81
C SER A 578 16.51 -40.04 -4.23
N TRP A 579 17.30 -39.63 -3.24
CA TRP A 579 18.66 -39.05 -3.31
C TRP A 579 19.77 -40.02 -3.71
#